data_AF-A0A533Y489-F1
#
_entry.id   AF-A0A533Y489-F1
#
_cell.length_a   1.000
_cell.length_b   1.000
_cell.length_c   1.000
_cell.angle_alpha   90.00
_cell.angle_beta   90.00
_cell.angle_gamma   90.00
#
_symmetry.space_group_name_H-M   'P 1'
#
loop_
_entity.id
_entity.type
_entity.pdbx_description
1 polymer ?
#
loop_
_entity_poly.entity_id
_entity_poly.type
_entity_poly.pdbx_seq_one_letter_code
_entity_poly.pdbx_strand_id
1 'polypeptide(L)'
;DESEPGTFKDRQLMERDPHQMLEGILIACYAIGAETAYIYLRGEFALGARIVERALTEARAAGYVGRNILGTGVTIEIWLHRGAGAYICGEETALLESLEGKRGLPRVKPPFPATHGLYNKPTVVNNVETLANLPYIINRGPEWFASIGSPPKSTGTRIFCVSGHVKLPGNYEVPMGITFR
;
A
#
# COMPACT_ATOMS: atom_id res chain seq x y z
N ASP A 1 -7.40 0.58 0.30
CA ASP A 1 -8.60 1.27 0.80
C ASP A 1 -8.24 2.02 2.08
N GLU A 2 -8.72 3.25 2.24
CA GLU A 2 -8.49 4.12 3.42
C GLU A 2 -9.86 4.72 3.80
N SER A 3 -10.72 3.86 4.34
CA SER A 3 -12.11 4.23 4.65
C SER A 3 -12.32 4.72 6.07
N GLU A 4 -11.31 4.59 6.94
CA GLU A 4 -11.31 5.09 8.32
C GLU A 4 -11.56 6.60 8.40
N PRO A 5 -12.59 7.07 9.13
CA PRO A 5 -12.79 8.48 9.38
C PRO A 5 -11.56 9.13 10.02
N GLY A 6 -11.13 10.26 9.47
CA GLY A 6 -9.96 11.00 9.96
C GLY A 6 -8.62 10.52 9.40
N THR A 7 -8.59 9.47 8.58
CA THR A 7 -7.38 9.03 7.87
C THR A 7 -7.34 9.56 6.44
N PHE A 8 -6.17 10.05 6.04
CA PHE A 8 -5.91 10.62 4.71
C PHE A 8 -4.41 10.57 4.35
N LYS A 9 -3.66 9.64 4.97
CA LYS A 9 -2.22 9.45 4.75
C LYS A 9 -1.97 8.70 3.46
N ASP A 10 -2.76 7.66 3.18
CA ASP A 10 -2.61 6.84 1.97
C ASP A 10 -3.03 7.65 0.76
N ARG A 11 -4.10 8.45 0.89
CA ARG A 11 -4.48 9.44 -0.12
C ARG A 11 -3.32 10.36 -0.48
N GLN A 12 -2.62 10.92 0.52
CA GLN A 12 -1.51 11.82 0.28
C GLN A 12 -0.35 11.12 -0.43
N LEU A 13 0.03 9.92 0.01
CA LEU A 13 1.08 9.12 -0.65
C LEU A 13 0.73 8.88 -2.11
N MET A 14 -0.49 8.44 -2.42
CA MET A 14 -0.91 8.16 -3.79
C MET A 14 -1.04 9.41 -4.68
N GLU A 15 -1.49 10.55 -4.11
CA GLU A 15 -1.69 11.78 -4.89
C GLU A 15 -0.41 12.61 -5.04
N ARG A 16 0.56 12.49 -4.13
CA ARG A 16 1.77 13.34 -4.11
C ARG A 16 3.04 12.60 -4.53
N ASP A 17 3.18 11.33 -4.17
CA ASP A 17 4.35 10.51 -4.53
C ASP A 17 3.92 9.07 -4.89
N PRO A 18 3.18 8.89 -6.00
CA PRO A 18 2.75 7.57 -6.42
C PRO A 18 3.93 6.65 -6.78
N HIS A 19 5.05 7.19 -7.26
CA HIS A 19 6.20 6.40 -7.68
C HIS A 19 6.91 5.73 -6.51
N GLN A 20 7.02 6.41 -5.35
CA GLN A 20 7.52 5.78 -4.12
C GLN A 20 6.69 4.54 -3.72
N MET A 21 5.36 4.63 -3.83
CA MET A 21 4.48 3.48 -3.57
C MET A 21 4.69 2.37 -4.61
N LEU A 22 4.77 2.72 -5.90
CA LEU A 22 4.98 1.74 -6.98
C LEU A 22 6.31 0.99 -6.83
N GLU A 23 7.39 1.68 -6.50
CA GLU A 23 8.69 1.07 -6.22
C GLU A 23 8.60 0.12 -5.01
N GLY A 24 7.90 0.52 -3.95
CA GLY A 24 7.62 -0.34 -2.81
C GLY A 24 6.87 -1.62 -3.17
N ILE A 25 5.86 -1.52 -4.05
CA ILE A 25 5.14 -2.70 -4.57
C ILE A 25 6.09 -3.62 -5.34
N LEU A 26 6.93 -3.07 -6.23
CA LEU A 26 7.90 -3.85 -7.00
C LEU A 26 8.89 -4.60 -6.10
N ILE A 27 9.43 -3.93 -5.07
CA ILE A 27 10.33 -4.54 -4.08
C ILE A 27 9.63 -5.70 -3.36
N ALA A 28 8.39 -5.48 -2.88
CA ALA A 28 7.63 -6.50 -2.17
C ALA A 28 7.33 -7.71 -3.08
N CYS A 29 6.89 -7.46 -4.31
CA CYS A 29 6.62 -8.50 -5.30
C CYS A 29 7.87 -9.33 -5.61
N TYR A 30 9.02 -8.67 -5.82
CA TYR A 30 10.29 -9.35 -6.03
C TYR A 30 10.66 -10.24 -4.84
N ALA A 31 10.53 -9.73 -3.62
CA ALA A 31 10.88 -10.47 -2.40
C ALA A 31 10.03 -11.73 -2.17
N ILE A 32 8.75 -11.71 -2.55
CA ILE A 32 7.83 -12.84 -2.37
C ILE A 32 7.65 -13.71 -3.64
N GLY A 33 8.31 -13.35 -4.74
CA GLY A 33 8.17 -14.05 -6.03
C GLY A 33 6.80 -13.86 -6.70
N ALA A 34 6.13 -12.73 -6.48
CA ALA A 34 4.85 -12.43 -7.11
C ALA A 34 5.05 -11.68 -8.44
N GLU A 35 4.44 -12.17 -9.51
CA GLU A 35 4.47 -11.53 -10.84
C GLU A 35 3.30 -10.56 -11.06
N THR A 36 2.37 -10.46 -10.11
CA THR A 36 1.18 -9.61 -10.24
C THR A 36 0.83 -8.95 -8.91
N ALA A 37 0.56 -7.65 -8.96
CA ALA A 37 0.06 -6.86 -7.85
C ALA A 37 -1.25 -6.14 -8.22
N TYR A 38 -2.11 -5.96 -7.23
CA TYR A 38 -3.33 -5.17 -7.35
C TYR A 38 -3.30 -4.04 -6.32
N ILE A 39 -3.44 -2.81 -6.79
CA ILE A 39 -3.70 -1.63 -5.96
C ILE A 39 -5.22 -1.52 -5.82
N TYR A 40 -5.75 -1.86 -4.64
CA TYR A 40 -7.16 -1.66 -4.34
C TYR A 40 -7.39 -0.26 -3.78
N LEU A 41 -7.80 0.65 -4.66
CA LEU A 41 -8.05 2.04 -4.37
C LEU A 41 -9.53 2.27 -4.03
N ARG A 42 -9.77 3.10 -3.02
CA ARG A 42 -11.11 3.55 -2.66
C ARG A 42 -11.81 4.22 -3.84
N GLY A 43 -13.08 3.91 -4.08
CA GLY A 43 -13.84 4.40 -5.24
C GLY A 43 -13.91 5.93 -5.33
N GLU A 44 -14.02 6.57 -4.16
CA GLU A 44 -14.12 8.01 -3.96
C GLU A 44 -12.83 8.77 -4.30
N PHE A 45 -11.67 8.09 -4.34
CA PHE A 45 -10.38 8.72 -4.64
C PHE A 45 -10.15 8.86 -6.16
N ALA A 46 -11.08 9.53 -6.86
CA ALA A 46 -11.02 9.69 -8.32
C ALA A 46 -9.79 10.49 -8.80
N LEU A 47 -9.26 11.42 -7.98
CA LEU A 47 -8.00 12.10 -8.28
C LEU A 47 -6.82 11.14 -8.13
N GLY A 48 -6.70 10.47 -6.98
CA GLY A 48 -5.68 9.44 -6.73
C GLY A 48 -5.65 8.37 -7.82
N ALA A 49 -6.82 7.92 -8.30
CA ALA A 49 -6.89 6.94 -9.38
C ALA A 49 -6.20 7.42 -10.66
N ARG A 50 -6.53 8.64 -11.11
CA ARG A 50 -5.93 9.24 -12.31
C ARG A 50 -4.42 9.45 -12.16
N ILE A 51 -3.98 9.85 -10.98
CA ILE A 51 -2.54 10.06 -10.69
C ILE A 51 -1.78 8.74 -10.70
N VAL A 52 -2.30 7.71 -10.02
CA VAL A 52 -1.69 6.37 -9.98
C VAL A 52 -1.70 5.71 -11.36
N GLU A 53 -2.79 5.82 -12.13
CA GLU A 53 -2.84 5.34 -13.51
C GLU A 53 -1.77 6.01 -14.39
N ARG A 54 -1.62 7.33 -14.27
CA ARG A 54 -0.56 8.05 -14.99
C ARG A 54 0.83 7.57 -14.57
N ALA A 55 1.09 7.45 -13.27
CA ALA A 55 2.37 6.96 -12.75
C ALA A 55 2.67 5.52 -13.21
N LEU A 56 1.66 4.65 -13.28
CA LEU A 56 1.78 3.30 -13.84
C LEU A 56 2.14 3.33 -15.32
N THR A 57 1.51 4.22 -16.11
CA THR A 57 1.86 4.40 -17.53
C THR A 57 3.30 4.88 -17.69
N GLU A 58 3.73 5.85 -16.88
CA GLU A 58 5.11 6.35 -16.86
C GLU A 58 6.10 5.23 -16.51
N ALA A 59 5.82 4.45 -15.45
CA ALA A 59 6.67 3.37 -14.99
C ALA A 59 6.77 2.22 -16.02
N ARG A 60 5.67 1.89 -16.71
CA ARG A 60 5.68 0.94 -17.82
C ARG A 60 6.50 1.45 -19.00
N ALA A 61 6.32 2.71 -19.39
CA ALA A 61 7.05 3.32 -20.50
C ALA A 61 8.57 3.39 -20.22
N ALA A 62 8.95 3.58 -18.96
CA ALA A 62 10.34 3.54 -18.51
C ALA A 62 10.93 2.13 -18.34
N GLY A 63 10.10 1.07 -18.47
CA GLY A 63 10.55 -0.32 -18.29
C GLY A 63 10.76 -0.75 -16.83
N TYR A 64 10.16 -0.03 -15.87
CA TYR A 64 10.21 -0.35 -14.44
C TYR A 64 9.08 -1.31 -14.00
N VAL A 65 7.99 -1.36 -14.77
CA VAL A 65 6.85 -2.27 -14.54
C VAL A 65 6.60 -3.05 -15.82
N GLY A 66 6.29 -4.34 -15.68
CA GLY A 66 5.91 -5.22 -16.77
C GLY A 66 6.88 -6.37 -16.96
N ARG A 67 7.08 -6.78 -18.23
CA ARG A 67 7.91 -7.94 -18.57
C ARG A 67 9.39 -7.56 -18.65
N ASN A 68 10.24 -8.47 -18.16
CA ASN A 68 11.70 -8.35 -18.24
C ASN A 68 12.20 -6.97 -17.77
N ILE A 69 11.76 -6.56 -16.58
CA ILE A 69 12.05 -5.25 -15.98
C ILE A 69 13.55 -4.99 -16.04
N LEU A 70 13.95 -3.91 -16.71
CA LEU A 70 15.34 -3.51 -16.91
C LEU A 70 16.28 -4.62 -17.45
N GLY A 71 15.76 -5.61 -18.18
CA GLY A 71 16.55 -6.72 -18.72
C GLY A 71 16.96 -7.79 -17.70
N THR A 72 16.37 -7.78 -16.50
CA THR A 72 16.75 -8.68 -15.40
C THR A 72 16.11 -10.08 -15.46
N GLY A 73 15.18 -10.31 -16.39
CA GLY A 73 14.34 -11.49 -16.46
C GLY A 73 13.13 -11.45 -15.50
N VAL A 74 13.07 -10.49 -14.58
CA VAL A 74 11.97 -10.32 -13.64
C VAL A 74 10.73 -9.75 -14.36
N THR A 75 9.55 -10.31 -14.07
CA THR A 75 8.28 -9.82 -14.59
C THR A 75 7.35 -9.50 -13.43
N ILE A 76 6.87 -8.25 -13.36
CA ILE A 76 5.88 -7.81 -12.36
C ILE A 76 4.90 -6.85 -13.03
N GLU A 77 3.63 -7.25 -13.11
CA GLU A 77 2.52 -6.38 -13.55
C GLU A 77 1.75 -5.81 -12.37
N ILE A 78 1.35 -4.53 -12.48
CA ILE A 78 0.59 -3.84 -11.45
C ILE A 78 -0.73 -3.32 -12.03
N TRP A 79 -1.83 -3.69 -11.38
CA TRP A 79 -3.18 -3.31 -11.78
C TRP A 79 -3.82 -2.39 -10.75
N LEU A 80 -4.46 -1.31 -11.20
CA LEU A 80 -5.31 -0.49 -10.35
C LEU A 80 -6.73 -1.02 -10.39
N HIS A 81 -7.32 -1.29 -9.22
CA HIS A 81 -8.72 -1.63 -9.07
C HIS A 81 -9.39 -0.58 -8.18
N ARG A 82 -10.55 -0.06 -8.62
CA ARG A 82 -11.32 0.93 -7.87
C ARG A 82 -12.50 0.25 -7.18
N GLY A 83 -12.56 0.37 -5.86
CA GLY A 83 -13.70 -0.09 -5.07
C GLY A 83 -14.97 0.76 -5.28
N ALA A 84 -16.04 0.39 -4.58
CA ALA A 84 -17.37 1.01 -4.73
C ALA A 84 -17.88 1.72 -3.46
N GLY A 85 -16.98 2.24 -2.62
CA GLY A 85 -17.33 3.05 -1.44
C GLY A 85 -17.83 2.26 -0.23
N ALA A 86 -17.38 1.01 -0.07
CA ALA A 86 -17.73 0.18 1.07
C ALA A 86 -16.56 0.10 2.06
N TYR A 87 -16.72 0.69 3.26
CA TYR A 87 -15.72 0.67 4.33
C TYR A 87 -15.23 -0.75 4.68
N ILE A 88 -16.15 -1.73 4.68
CA ILE A 88 -15.83 -3.12 4.98
C ILE A 88 -14.81 -3.72 3.99
N CYS A 89 -14.75 -3.22 2.76
CA CYS A 89 -13.76 -3.67 1.76
C CYS A 89 -12.34 -3.21 2.08
N GLY A 90 -12.13 -2.43 3.13
CA GLY A 90 -10.80 -2.15 3.68
C GLY A 90 -10.25 -3.27 4.55
N GLU A 91 -11.09 -4.21 5.02
CA GLU A 91 -10.63 -5.42 5.69
C GLU A 91 -9.94 -6.36 4.68
N GLU A 92 -8.84 -6.96 5.10
CA GLU A 92 -7.96 -7.78 4.27
C GLU A 92 -8.70 -8.80 3.40
N THR A 93 -9.60 -9.61 3.96
CA THR A 93 -10.28 -10.68 3.23
C THR A 93 -11.49 -10.19 2.44
N ALA A 94 -12.19 -9.16 2.94
CA ALA A 94 -13.27 -8.50 2.21
C ALA A 94 -12.75 -7.79 0.94
N LEU A 95 -11.55 -7.23 1.02
CA LEU A 95 -10.84 -6.63 -0.12
C LEU A 95 -10.64 -7.67 -1.23
N LEU A 96 -10.21 -8.88 -0.87
CA LEU A 96 -10.02 -9.98 -1.83
C LEU A 96 -11.34 -10.40 -2.48
N GLU A 97 -12.41 -10.57 -1.70
CA GLU A 97 -13.74 -10.88 -2.24
C GLU A 97 -14.24 -9.79 -3.19
N SER A 98 -14.02 -8.52 -2.85
CA SER A 98 -14.37 -7.40 -3.72
C SER A 98 -13.54 -7.39 -5.02
N LEU A 99 -12.24 -7.70 -4.96
CA LEU A 99 -11.39 -7.85 -6.15
C LEU A 99 -11.84 -9.01 -7.05
N GLU A 100 -12.37 -10.07 -6.45
CA GLU A 100 -12.95 -11.21 -7.17
C GLU A 100 -14.32 -10.92 -7.78
N GLY A 101 -14.83 -9.68 -7.64
CA GLY A 101 -16.14 -9.28 -8.17
C GLY A 101 -17.33 -9.77 -7.33
N LYS A 102 -17.07 -10.28 -6.13
CA LYS A 102 -18.10 -10.69 -5.17
C LYS A 102 -18.45 -9.52 -4.25
N ARG A 103 -19.45 -9.72 -3.40
CA ARG A 103 -19.74 -8.79 -2.30
C ARG A 103 -18.55 -8.81 -1.34
N GLY A 104 -18.06 -7.64 -0.91
CA GLY A 104 -16.95 -7.50 0.04
C GLY A 104 -17.32 -7.92 1.46
N LEU A 105 -17.67 -9.18 1.64
CA LEU A 105 -17.89 -9.79 2.95
C LEU A 105 -16.59 -10.47 3.37
N PRO A 106 -16.09 -10.26 4.60
CA PRO A 106 -14.90 -10.94 5.08
C PRO A 106 -15.03 -12.46 5.00
N ARG A 107 -13.92 -13.14 4.68
CA ARG A 107 -13.83 -14.60 4.73
C ARG A 107 -13.63 -15.05 6.17
N VAL A 108 -14.22 -16.18 6.54
CA VAL A 108 -13.90 -16.84 7.82
C VAL A 108 -12.47 -17.37 7.73
N LYS A 109 -11.64 -17.03 8.71
CA LYS A 109 -10.29 -17.58 8.87
C LYS A 109 -10.38 -18.83 9.78
N PRO A 110 -9.76 -19.98 9.46
CA PRO A 110 -9.00 -20.33 8.24
C PRO A 110 -9.90 -20.63 7.00
N PRO A 111 -9.36 -20.54 5.76
CA PRO A 111 -7.94 -20.38 5.40
C PRO A 111 -7.44 -18.93 5.39
N PHE A 112 -6.14 -18.74 5.62
CA PHE A 112 -5.50 -17.41 5.64
C PHE A 112 -5.09 -16.96 4.22
N PRO A 113 -5.14 -15.64 3.91
CA PRO A 113 -4.75 -15.08 2.61
C PRO A 113 -3.35 -15.45 2.14
N ALA A 114 -2.39 -15.54 3.06
CA ALA A 114 -1.02 -15.96 2.77
C ALA A 114 -0.92 -17.36 2.15
N THR A 115 -1.97 -18.18 2.28
CA THR A 115 -2.08 -19.50 1.63
C THR A 115 -3.15 -19.53 0.54
N HIS A 116 -4.32 -18.93 0.81
CA HIS A 116 -5.50 -18.96 -0.06
C HIS A 116 -6.16 -17.57 -0.05
N GLY A 117 -5.52 -16.63 -0.76
CA GLY A 117 -5.96 -15.26 -0.90
C GLY A 117 -6.71 -15.03 -2.20
N LEU A 118 -6.24 -14.05 -2.99
CA LEU A 118 -6.83 -13.64 -4.25
C LEU A 118 -6.82 -14.81 -5.26
N TYR A 119 -7.99 -15.15 -5.81
CA TYR A 119 -8.14 -16.25 -6.77
C TYR A 119 -7.55 -17.59 -6.26
N ASN A 120 -7.66 -17.82 -4.94
CA ASN A 120 -7.07 -18.97 -4.24
C ASN A 120 -5.54 -19.12 -4.40
N LYS A 121 -4.82 -18.01 -4.64
CA LYS A 121 -3.35 -17.97 -4.63
C LYS A 121 -2.82 -17.37 -3.33
N PRO A 122 -1.61 -17.75 -2.88
CA PRO A 122 -0.91 -17.05 -1.80
C PRO A 122 -0.88 -15.55 -2.08
N THR A 123 -1.45 -14.74 -1.17
CA THR A 123 -1.56 -13.30 -1.34
C THR A 123 -1.20 -12.60 -0.04
N VAL A 124 -0.35 -11.57 -0.14
CA VAL A 124 -0.03 -10.68 0.97
C VAL A 124 -0.77 -9.36 0.74
N VAL A 125 -1.48 -8.88 1.75
CA VAL A 125 -2.15 -7.58 1.72
C VAL A 125 -1.38 -6.63 2.64
N ASN A 126 -0.91 -5.52 2.09
CA ASN A 126 -0.21 -4.49 2.85
C ASN A 126 -0.86 -3.13 2.62
N ASN A 127 -0.77 -2.27 3.63
CA ASN A 127 -1.15 -0.88 3.52
C ASN A 127 -0.16 -0.10 2.63
N VAL A 128 -0.63 0.98 2.01
CA VAL A 128 0.17 1.84 1.11
C VAL A 128 1.41 2.38 1.83
N GLU A 129 1.27 2.88 3.06
CA GLU A 129 2.39 3.41 3.83
C GLU A 129 3.46 2.35 4.13
N THR A 130 3.06 1.11 4.42
CA THR A 130 4.00 0.01 4.65
C THR A 130 4.87 -0.23 3.42
N LEU A 131 4.26 -0.28 2.23
CA LEU A 131 4.99 -0.48 0.99
C LEU A 131 5.84 0.74 0.63
N ALA A 132 5.31 1.95 0.85
CA ALA A 132 6.02 3.20 0.59
C ALA A 132 7.28 3.38 1.46
N ASN A 133 7.40 2.69 2.59
CA ASN A 133 8.62 2.68 3.39
C ASN A 133 9.73 1.79 2.82
N LEU A 134 9.41 0.81 1.97
CA LEU A 134 10.38 -0.17 1.47
C LEU A 134 11.55 0.45 0.68
N PRO A 135 11.35 1.41 -0.25
CA PRO A 135 12.46 2.05 -0.94
C PRO A 135 13.48 2.67 0.02
N TYR A 136 13.03 3.32 1.08
CA TYR A 136 13.93 3.91 2.08
C TYR A 136 14.66 2.85 2.90
N ILE A 137 13.97 1.78 3.29
CA ILE A 137 14.56 0.67 4.05
C ILE A 137 15.65 -0.03 3.22
N ILE A 138 15.39 -0.30 1.93
CA ILE A 138 16.37 -0.95 1.05
C ILE A 138 17.58 -0.05 0.81
N ASN A 139 17.37 1.25 0.57
CA ASN A 139 18.46 2.17 0.25
C ASN A 139 19.32 2.57 1.47
N ARG A 140 18.77 2.55 2.69
CA ARG A 140 19.46 2.99 3.92
C ARG A 140 19.82 1.87 4.87
N GLY A 141 19.32 0.66 4.62
CA GLY A 141 19.50 -0.52 5.46
C GLY A 141 18.42 -0.67 6.53
N PRO A 142 18.08 -1.91 6.92
CA PRO A 142 17.08 -2.18 7.94
C PRO A 142 17.48 -1.65 9.33
N GLU A 143 18.77 -1.61 9.65
CA GLU A 143 19.29 -1.08 10.90
C GLU A 143 18.98 0.41 11.06
N TRP A 144 19.03 1.17 9.95
CA TRP A 144 18.66 2.58 9.95
C TRP A 144 17.18 2.76 10.33
N PHE A 145 16.27 2.02 9.69
CA PHE A 145 14.85 2.11 10.00
C PHE A 145 14.56 1.60 11.44
N ALA A 146 15.25 0.55 11.86
CA ALA A 146 15.16 -0.01 13.21
C ALA A 146 15.66 0.95 14.30
N SER A 147 16.59 1.87 13.96
CA SER A 147 17.12 2.87 14.90
C SER A 147 16.15 4.02 15.19
N ILE A 148 15.11 4.19 14.38
CA ILE A 148 14.12 5.26 14.53
C ILE A 148 12.97 4.77 15.41
N GLY A 149 12.45 5.66 16.26
CA GLY A 149 11.26 5.42 17.08
C GLY A 149 11.59 4.79 18.44
N SER A 150 10.79 3.81 18.86
CA SER A 150 10.91 3.13 20.16
C SER A 150 11.30 1.66 19.99
N PRO A 151 12.59 1.37 19.75
CA PRO A 151 13.09 0.00 19.66
C PRO A 151 12.91 -0.77 20.99
N PRO A 152 12.77 -2.11 20.93
CA PRO A 152 12.81 -2.94 19.73
C PRO A 152 11.42 -3.16 19.09
N LYS A 153 10.33 -2.69 19.70
CA LYS A 153 8.96 -3.10 19.32
C LYS A 153 8.29 -2.18 18.31
N SER A 154 8.57 -0.89 18.33
CA SER A 154 7.90 0.11 17.51
C SER A 154 8.93 0.99 16.83
N THR A 155 9.59 0.39 15.84
CA THR A 155 10.64 1.04 15.08
C THR A 155 10.10 1.72 13.83
N GLY A 156 10.88 2.66 13.28
CA GLY A 156 10.52 3.41 12.09
C GLY A 156 9.69 4.65 12.36
N THR A 157 9.21 5.25 11.28
CA THR A 157 8.29 6.38 11.29
C THR A 157 6.85 5.93 11.06
N ARG A 158 5.91 6.81 11.40
CA ARG A 158 4.49 6.65 11.12
C ARG A 158 3.90 7.98 10.70
N ILE A 159 3.02 7.94 9.71
CA ILE A 159 2.23 9.11 9.31
C ILE A 159 0.96 9.16 10.18
N PHE A 160 0.85 10.18 11.02
CA PHE A 160 -0.35 10.46 11.78
C PHE A 160 -1.22 11.49 11.08
N CYS A 161 -2.51 11.18 10.96
CA CYS A 161 -3.51 12.08 10.40
C CYS A 161 -4.16 12.87 11.55
N VAL A 162 -3.79 14.13 11.71
CA VAL A 162 -4.39 15.02 12.72
C VAL A 162 -5.58 15.73 12.08
N SER A 163 -6.79 15.43 12.58
CA SER A 163 -8.05 16.01 12.11
C SER A 163 -8.97 16.38 13.27
N GLY A 164 -10.11 17.02 12.98
CA GLY A 164 -11.07 17.47 13.98
C GLY A 164 -10.75 18.87 14.54
N HIS A 165 -11.01 19.07 15.83
CA HIS A 165 -10.89 20.39 16.48
C HIS A 165 -9.44 20.70 16.89
N VAL A 166 -8.58 20.88 15.88
CA VAL A 166 -7.17 21.26 16.05
C VAL A 166 -6.86 22.52 15.24
N LYS A 167 -5.84 23.29 15.66
CA LYS A 167 -5.44 24.51 14.96
C LYS A 167 -4.79 24.22 13.60
N LEU A 168 -4.03 23.12 13.49
CA LEU A 168 -3.24 22.76 12.31
C LEU A 168 -3.51 21.30 11.92
N PRO A 169 -4.64 21.02 11.24
CA PRO A 169 -4.92 19.68 10.73
C PRO A 169 -3.95 19.33 9.59
N GLY A 170 -3.61 18.05 9.46
CA GLY A 170 -2.69 17.58 8.43
C GLY A 170 -2.11 16.20 8.71
N ASN A 171 -1.29 15.72 7.77
CA ASN A 171 -0.48 14.52 7.95
C ASN A 171 0.89 14.90 8.48
N TYR A 172 1.32 14.22 9.54
CA TYR A 172 2.61 14.42 10.18
C TYR A 172 3.35 13.09 10.23
N GLU A 173 4.49 13.00 9.56
CA GLU A 173 5.39 11.87 9.72
C GLU A 173 6.29 12.11 10.92
N VAL A 174 6.26 11.17 11.86
CA VAL A 174 7.00 11.25 13.12
C VAL A 174 7.57 9.89 13.49
N PRO A 175 8.66 9.84 14.28
CA PRO A 175 9.15 8.59 14.83
C PRO A 175 8.08 7.90 15.68
N MET A 176 7.97 6.58 15.56
CA MET A 176 7.12 5.78 16.43
C MET A 176 7.50 5.96 17.90
N GLY A 177 6.52 6.04 18.80
CA GLY A 177 6.77 6.26 20.23
C GLY A 177 6.74 7.72 20.69
N ILE A 178 6.50 8.67 19.78
CA ILE A 178 6.13 10.03 20.16
C ILE A 178 4.87 10.03 21.05
N THR A 179 4.78 11.00 21.97
CA THR A 179 3.58 11.19 22.78
C THR A 179 2.44 11.77 21.95
N PHE A 180 1.21 11.53 22.40
CA PHE A 180 0.02 12.15 21.79
C PHE A 180 -0.06 13.67 22.03
N ARG A 181 0.59 14.17 23.09
CA ARG A 181 0.66 15.59 23.45
C ARG A 181 1.78 16.29 22.72
#